data_AF-A0A920NZQ0-F1
#
_entry.id   AF-A0A920NZQ0-F1
#
_cell.length_a   1.000
_cell.length_b   1.000
_cell.length_c   1.000
_cell.angle_alpha   90.00
_cell.angle_beta   90.00
_cell.angle_gamma   90.00
#
_symmetry.space_group_name_H-M   'P 1'
#
loop_
_entity.id
_entity.type
_entity.pdbx_description
1 polymer ?
#
loop_
_entity_poly.entity_id
_entity_poly.type
_entity_poly.pdbx_seq_one_letter_code
_entity_poly.pdbx_strand_id
1 'polypeptide(L)'
;MKKLLLIIFLFFYSSSVWATCNTTVTENTSGNLNIRCNNNDTYVINEDVTVHNTSGNYYFDVENHSGVTITNNGTLKSNYHQGLYLNGSSDTTINNNGTIHGNTSTIMLKGHAGDITINNTGTISSDNHGTISNYAAGVSGDISIINSGTIKGAGGIAGSTNHNSRWVGVIALEGCTSSSAIVVLILILLTLLQTQERLSKQHMVTMP
;
A
#
# COMPACT_ATOMS: atom_id res chain seq x y z
N MET A 1 -29.05 48.57 -11.42
CA MET A 1 -29.10 47.31 -12.18
C MET A 1 -27.85 46.50 -11.83
N LYS A 2 -28.05 45.25 -11.38
CA LYS A 2 -27.07 44.42 -10.67
C LYS A 2 -25.83 44.11 -11.52
N LYS A 3 -24.64 44.43 -11.01
CA LYS A 3 -23.37 43.87 -11.51
C LYS A 3 -23.24 42.46 -10.95
N LEU A 4 -23.45 41.46 -11.79
CA LEU A 4 -23.16 40.07 -11.46
C LEU A 4 -21.63 39.90 -11.61
N LEU A 5 -20.90 39.95 -10.48
CA LEU A 5 -19.48 39.63 -10.47
C LEU A 5 -19.37 38.09 -10.46
N LEU A 6 -19.13 37.50 -11.64
CA LEU A 6 -18.87 36.07 -11.78
C LEU A 6 -17.43 35.81 -11.33
N ILE A 7 -17.23 35.44 -10.05
CA ILE A 7 -15.94 34.92 -9.57
C ILE A 7 -15.85 33.47 -10.05
N ILE A 8 -15.20 33.30 -11.19
CA ILE A 8 -14.75 32.01 -11.68
C ILE A 8 -13.58 31.58 -10.78
N PHE A 9 -13.85 30.68 -9.83
CA PHE A 9 -12.83 29.94 -9.09
C PHE A 9 -12.27 28.84 -10.00
N LEU A 10 -11.37 29.20 -10.91
CA LEU A 10 -10.52 28.24 -11.63
C LEU A 10 -9.40 27.80 -10.69
N PHE A 11 -9.70 26.88 -9.77
CA PHE A 11 -8.66 26.06 -9.13
C PHE A 11 -8.18 25.00 -10.15
N PHE A 12 -7.48 25.43 -11.19
CA PHE A 12 -6.57 24.57 -11.93
C PHE A 12 -5.16 24.86 -11.43
N TYR A 13 -4.85 24.36 -10.22
CA TYR A 13 -3.46 24.22 -9.81
C TYR A 13 -2.87 23.03 -10.57
N SER A 14 -2.29 23.30 -11.74
CA SER A 14 -1.37 22.40 -12.42
C SER A 14 0.06 22.89 -12.18
N SER A 15 0.50 22.85 -10.93
CA SER A 15 1.92 22.87 -10.60
C SER A 15 2.26 21.49 -10.05
N SER A 16 3.15 20.77 -10.71
CA SER A 16 3.81 19.58 -10.17
C SER A 16 4.69 20.02 -9.00
N VAL A 17 4.08 20.16 -7.82
CA VAL A 17 4.81 20.36 -6.57
C VAL A 17 5.24 18.97 -6.12
N TRP A 18 6.55 18.73 -6.11
CA TRP A 18 7.08 17.53 -5.44
C TRP A 18 6.83 17.70 -3.94
N ALA A 19 5.87 16.93 -3.42
CA ALA A 19 5.59 16.91 -2.00
C ALA A 19 6.68 16.11 -1.27
N THR A 20 7.14 16.62 -0.13
CA THR A 20 8.08 15.91 0.72
C THR A 20 7.37 14.79 1.49
N CYS A 21 8.07 13.69 1.75
CA CYS A 21 7.54 12.54 2.49
C CYS A 21 7.65 12.71 4.01
N ASN A 22 7.52 13.91 4.54
CA ASN A 22 7.62 14.15 5.98
C ASN A 22 6.52 15.11 6.44
N THR A 23 5.28 14.63 6.39
CA THR A 23 4.11 15.47 6.63
C THR A 23 2.87 14.64 6.97
N THR A 24 1.84 15.34 7.46
CA THR A 24 0.48 14.82 7.62
C THR A 24 -0.43 15.52 6.63
N VAL A 25 -1.16 14.75 5.82
CA VAL A 25 -2.13 15.26 4.85
C VAL A 25 -3.51 15.28 5.49
N THR A 26 -4.08 16.47 5.60
CA THR A 26 -5.39 16.72 6.22
C THR A 26 -6.48 17.08 5.21
N GLU A 27 -6.13 17.25 3.93
CA GLU A 27 -7.05 17.66 2.88
C GLU A 27 -6.84 16.83 1.60
N ASN A 28 -7.93 16.67 0.85
CA ASN A 28 -7.91 15.94 -0.41
C ASN A 28 -6.90 16.58 -1.38
N THR A 29 -6.06 15.74 -1.98
CA THR A 29 -5.05 16.17 -2.95
C THR A 29 -5.14 15.30 -4.19
N SER A 30 -5.07 15.91 -5.37
CA SER A 30 -5.08 15.18 -6.65
C SER A 30 -4.11 15.83 -7.64
N GLY A 31 -3.40 15.03 -8.43
CA GLY A 31 -2.49 15.53 -9.46
C GLY A 31 -1.39 14.55 -9.86
N ASN A 32 -0.34 15.08 -10.48
CA ASN A 32 0.91 14.34 -10.71
C ASN A 32 1.73 14.33 -9.41
N LEU A 33 1.45 13.36 -8.55
CA LEU A 33 2.08 13.25 -7.25
C LEU A 33 3.28 12.32 -7.37
N ASN A 34 4.47 12.79 -6.98
CA ASN A 34 5.67 11.97 -6.81
C ASN A 34 6.29 12.38 -5.48
N ILE A 35 5.81 11.78 -4.38
CA ILE A 35 6.25 12.07 -3.03
C ILE A 35 7.57 11.34 -2.82
N ARG A 36 8.67 12.09 -2.72
CA ARG A 36 10.01 11.51 -2.52
C ARG A 36 10.31 11.40 -1.04
N CYS A 37 10.65 10.20 -0.60
CA CYS A 37 11.01 9.93 0.79
C CYS A 37 12.52 9.82 0.95
N ASN A 38 13.02 10.42 2.03
CA ASN A 38 14.39 10.31 2.50
C ASN A 38 14.48 9.35 3.70
N ASN A 39 15.65 9.23 4.30
CA ASN A 39 15.83 8.39 5.47
C ASN A 39 14.98 8.87 6.64
N ASN A 40 14.29 7.95 7.31
CA ASN A 40 13.47 8.19 8.51
C ASN A 40 12.27 9.14 8.30
N ASP A 41 11.89 9.35 7.05
CA ASP A 41 10.73 10.16 6.70
C ASP A 41 9.43 9.48 7.16
N THR A 42 8.47 10.28 7.62
CA THR A 42 7.15 9.81 8.05
C THR A 42 6.04 10.54 7.31
N TYR A 43 5.15 9.78 6.66
CA TYR A 43 4.02 10.34 5.94
C TYR A 43 2.70 9.78 6.47
N VAL A 44 1.79 10.67 6.86
CA VAL A 44 0.49 10.30 7.43
C VAL A 44 -0.64 10.86 6.57
N ILE A 45 -1.60 10.02 6.22
CA ILE A 45 -2.85 10.43 5.58
C ILE A 45 -3.98 10.26 6.60
N ASN A 46 -4.70 11.35 6.88
CA ASN A 46 -5.83 11.31 7.80
C ASN A 46 -7.02 10.52 7.23
N GLU A 47 -7.93 10.15 8.14
CA GLU A 47 -9.24 9.62 7.77
C GLU A 47 -9.98 10.60 6.85
N ASP A 48 -10.83 10.08 5.97
CA ASP A 48 -11.60 10.82 4.96
C ASP A 48 -10.79 11.65 3.95
N VAL A 49 -9.45 11.61 4.01
CA VAL A 49 -8.57 12.24 3.04
C VAL A 49 -8.27 11.29 1.89
N THR A 50 -8.43 11.78 0.67
CA THR A 50 -8.02 11.12 -0.56
C THR A 50 -6.80 11.82 -1.16
N VAL A 51 -5.73 11.05 -1.34
CA VAL A 51 -4.56 11.45 -2.13
C VAL A 51 -4.60 10.67 -3.44
N HIS A 52 -4.85 11.36 -4.54
CA HIS A 52 -5.09 10.76 -5.86
C HIS A 52 -3.96 11.11 -6.82
N ASN A 53 -3.12 10.13 -7.13
CA ASN A 53 -2.11 10.28 -8.18
C ASN A 53 -2.75 9.99 -9.54
N THR A 54 -2.97 11.02 -10.34
CA THR A 54 -3.68 10.92 -11.62
C THR A 54 -2.75 10.64 -12.79
N SER A 55 -1.46 10.97 -12.67
CA SER A 55 -0.50 10.88 -13.79
C SER A 55 0.96 10.63 -13.40
N GLY A 56 1.29 10.56 -12.11
CA GLY A 56 2.61 10.15 -11.64
C GLY A 56 2.81 8.63 -11.72
N ASN A 57 4.07 8.21 -11.81
CA ASN A 57 4.41 6.78 -11.90
C ASN A 57 4.15 6.06 -10.56
N TYR A 58 4.32 6.75 -9.44
CA TYR A 58 4.20 6.17 -8.10
C TYR A 58 3.76 7.26 -7.12
N TYR A 59 3.04 6.92 -6.04
CA TYR A 59 2.82 7.89 -4.95
C TYR A 59 4.12 8.21 -4.27
N PHE A 60 4.75 7.16 -3.76
CA PHE A 60 5.92 7.23 -2.91
C PHE A 60 7.10 6.66 -3.65
N ASP A 61 8.15 7.46 -3.71
CA ASP A 61 9.46 7.09 -4.21
C ASP A 61 10.40 6.94 -3.02
N VAL A 62 10.65 5.69 -2.64
CA VAL A 62 11.61 5.35 -1.59
C VAL A 62 12.76 4.63 -2.26
N GLU A 63 13.62 5.40 -2.90
CA GLU A 63 14.76 4.88 -3.64
C GLU A 63 16.05 5.01 -2.82
N ASN A 64 16.66 3.89 -2.43
CA ASN A 64 17.90 3.83 -1.64
C ASN A 64 17.83 4.58 -0.30
N HIS A 65 16.66 4.59 0.34
CA HIS A 65 16.46 5.18 1.66
C HIS A 65 15.93 4.16 2.67
N SER A 66 16.13 4.44 3.95
CA SER A 66 15.87 3.53 5.08
C SER A 66 14.98 4.18 6.14
N GLY A 67 14.26 3.37 6.92
CA GLY A 67 13.50 3.86 8.09
C GLY A 67 12.20 4.61 7.76
N VAL A 68 11.71 4.53 6.52
CA VAL A 68 10.51 5.26 6.09
C VAL A 68 9.26 4.64 6.68
N THR A 69 8.37 5.49 7.22
CA THR A 69 7.06 5.08 7.74
C THR A 69 5.93 5.77 6.99
N ILE A 70 5.02 4.99 6.42
CA ILE A 70 3.81 5.49 5.75
C ILE A 70 2.59 4.99 6.50
N THR A 71 1.75 5.91 7.00
CA THR A 71 0.50 5.59 7.68
C THR A 71 -0.68 6.13 6.88
N ASN A 72 -1.51 5.24 6.35
CA ASN A 72 -2.71 5.58 5.60
C ASN A 72 -3.98 5.25 6.39
N ASN A 73 -4.69 6.28 6.85
CA ASN A 73 -6.03 6.14 7.42
C ASN A 73 -7.14 6.52 6.42
N GLY A 74 -6.77 7.13 5.29
CA GLY A 74 -7.69 7.58 4.24
C GLY A 74 -7.61 6.72 2.97
N THR A 75 -7.59 7.39 1.81
CA THR A 75 -7.51 6.73 0.50
C THR A 75 -6.29 7.19 -0.29
N LEU A 76 -5.44 6.25 -0.66
CA LEU A 76 -4.43 6.37 -1.72
C LEU A 76 -4.96 5.60 -2.95
N LYS A 77 -5.14 6.25 -4.10
CA LYS A 77 -5.58 5.64 -5.38
C LYS A 77 -4.81 6.10 -6.62
N SER A 78 -3.88 5.29 -7.15
CA SER A 78 -3.10 5.64 -8.35
C SER A 78 -3.83 5.19 -9.62
N ASN A 79 -3.99 6.08 -10.59
CA ASN A 79 -4.58 5.74 -11.89
C ASN A 79 -3.56 5.15 -12.89
N TYR A 80 -2.26 5.35 -12.70
CA TYR A 80 -1.26 5.06 -13.73
C TYR A 80 -0.45 3.80 -13.44
N HIS A 81 0.39 3.82 -12.41
CA HIS A 81 1.29 2.71 -12.11
C HIS A 81 1.19 2.24 -10.66
N GLN A 82 2.23 2.42 -9.84
CA GLN A 82 2.31 1.80 -8.52
C GLN A 82 1.69 2.69 -7.46
N GLY A 83 1.36 2.06 -6.34
CA GLY A 83 1.13 2.77 -5.11
C GLY A 83 2.46 3.28 -4.54
N LEU A 84 3.26 2.35 -4.03
CA LEU A 84 4.53 2.58 -3.36
C LEU A 84 5.65 1.92 -4.17
N TYR A 85 6.68 2.69 -4.52
CA TYR A 85 7.89 2.21 -5.17
C TYR A 85 9.05 2.19 -4.17
N LEU A 86 9.42 0.99 -3.72
CA LEU A 86 10.44 0.73 -2.72
C LEU A 86 11.65 0.10 -3.43
N ASN A 87 12.54 0.93 -3.96
CA ASN A 87 13.65 0.51 -4.82
C ASN A 87 14.98 0.59 -4.07
N GLY A 88 15.59 -0.53 -3.72
CA GLY A 88 16.81 -0.52 -2.91
C GLY A 88 16.64 0.09 -1.51
N SER A 89 15.41 0.33 -1.06
CA SER A 89 15.12 0.83 0.29
C SER A 89 15.30 -0.25 1.34
N SER A 90 15.34 0.13 2.63
CA SER A 90 15.37 -0.80 3.75
C SER A 90 14.45 -0.31 4.88
N ASP A 91 14.18 -1.17 5.86
CA ASP A 91 13.56 -0.80 7.15
C ASP A 91 12.29 0.04 6.98
N THR A 92 11.41 -0.38 6.07
CA THR A 92 10.21 0.38 5.69
C THR A 92 8.99 -0.16 6.42
N THR A 93 8.18 0.72 7.00
CA THR A 93 6.93 0.37 7.66
C THR A 93 5.73 0.99 6.94
N ILE A 94 4.75 0.16 6.58
CA ILE A 94 3.50 0.59 5.97
C ILE A 94 2.36 0.20 6.91
N ASN A 95 1.66 1.20 7.44
CA ASN A 95 0.47 1.04 8.26
C ASN A 95 -0.76 1.45 7.45
N ASN A 96 -1.53 0.48 6.98
CA ASN A 96 -2.75 0.75 6.23
C ASN A 96 -4.00 0.42 7.04
N ASN A 97 -4.71 1.47 7.43
CA ASN A 97 -6.05 1.41 8.05
C ASN A 97 -7.16 1.80 7.06
N GLY A 98 -6.82 2.46 5.96
CA GLY A 98 -7.75 2.87 4.91
C GLY A 98 -7.63 2.04 3.63
N THR A 99 -7.71 2.71 2.48
CA THR A 99 -7.57 2.08 1.15
C THR A 99 -6.27 2.50 0.47
N ILE A 100 -5.49 1.55 -0.02
CA ILE A 100 -4.38 1.78 -0.96
C ILE A 100 -4.69 1.03 -2.24
N HIS A 101 -4.68 1.75 -3.36
CA HIS A 101 -4.94 1.20 -4.66
C HIS A 101 -3.87 1.65 -5.66
N GLY A 102 -3.33 0.69 -6.41
CA GLY A 102 -2.44 0.93 -7.54
C GLY A 102 -3.01 0.30 -8.80
N ASN A 103 -2.85 0.96 -9.94
CA ASN A 103 -3.26 0.39 -11.22
C ASN A 103 -2.43 -0.89 -11.54
N THR A 104 -1.13 -0.85 -11.26
CA THR A 104 -0.23 -2.02 -11.39
C THR A 104 0.08 -2.61 -10.01
N SER A 105 1.34 -2.93 -9.67
CA SER A 105 1.68 -3.38 -8.32
C SER A 105 1.51 -2.24 -7.32
N THR A 106 0.69 -2.44 -6.30
CA THR A 106 0.42 -1.40 -5.30
C THR A 106 1.61 -1.19 -4.38
N ILE A 107 2.33 -2.23 -4.03
CA ILE A 107 3.59 -2.16 -3.29
C ILE A 107 4.65 -2.91 -4.10
N MET A 108 5.67 -2.18 -4.55
CA MET A 108 6.76 -2.74 -5.35
C MET A 108 8.08 -2.72 -4.56
N LEU A 109 8.60 -3.90 -4.21
CA LEU A 109 9.80 -4.14 -3.40
C LEU A 109 11.02 -4.43 -4.26
N LYS A 110 11.32 -3.56 -5.23
CA LYS A 110 12.36 -3.84 -6.22
C LYS A 110 13.75 -3.76 -5.57
N GLY A 111 14.38 -4.91 -5.32
CA GLY A 111 15.71 -4.96 -4.71
C GLY A 111 15.73 -4.39 -3.29
N HIS A 112 14.61 -4.46 -2.55
CA HIS A 112 14.53 -3.97 -1.18
C HIS A 112 15.57 -4.69 -0.30
N ALA A 113 16.32 -3.93 0.49
CA ALA A 113 17.60 -4.27 1.08
C ALA A 113 17.55 -4.24 2.63
N GLY A 114 16.55 -4.86 3.23
CA GLY A 114 16.35 -4.90 4.68
C GLY A 114 14.91 -5.26 5.03
N ASP A 115 14.52 -5.02 6.28
CA ASP A 115 13.22 -5.47 6.76
C ASP A 115 12.10 -4.58 6.22
N ILE A 116 10.97 -5.19 5.90
CA ILE A 116 9.74 -4.46 5.61
C ILE A 116 8.59 -5.02 6.44
N THR A 117 7.84 -4.10 7.06
CA THR A 117 6.61 -4.44 7.77
C THR A 117 5.41 -3.80 7.11
N ILE A 118 4.41 -4.61 6.75
CA ILE A 118 3.12 -4.18 6.21
C ILE A 118 2.04 -4.58 7.20
N ASN A 119 1.52 -3.59 7.93
CA ASN A 119 0.38 -3.74 8.83
C ASN A 119 -0.88 -3.31 8.09
N ASN A 120 -1.74 -4.25 7.71
CA ASN A 120 -2.97 -3.98 6.97
C ASN A 120 -4.21 -4.35 7.78
N THR A 121 -4.96 -3.35 8.20
CA THR A 121 -6.33 -3.49 8.74
C THR A 121 -7.39 -3.05 7.73
N GLY A 122 -7.01 -2.25 6.72
CA GLY A 122 -7.87 -1.77 5.63
C GLY A 122 -7.80 -2.62 4.35
N THR A 123 -7.85 -1.96 3.19
CA THR A 123 -7.76 -2.60 1.86
C THR A 123 -6.50 -2.18 1.11
N ILE A 124 -5.72 -3.15 0.63
CA ILE A 124 -4.65 -2.93 -0.36
C ILE A 124 -5.06 -3.65 -1.65
N SER A 125 -5.08 -2.96 -2.78
CA SER A 125 -5.56 -3.57 -4.02
C SER A 125 -4.87 -3.12 -5.30
N SER A 126 -4.84 -4.01 -6.29
CA SER A 126 -4.34 -3.72 -7.63
C SER A 126 -5.24 -4.25 -8.75
N ASP A 127 -5.13 -3.63 -9.94
CA ASP A 127 -5.85 -4.09 -11.14
C ASP A 127 -5.00 -5.05 -11.99
N ASN A 128 -3.78 -4.67 -12.36
CA ASN A 128 -3.07 -5.36 -13.46
C ASN A 128 -1.98 -6.34 -13.03
N HIS A 129 -1.22 -6.04 -11.97
CA HIS A 129 -0.13 -6.91 -11.51
C HIS A 129 -0.40 -7.41 -10.09
N GLY A 130 0.46 -8.30 -9.60
CA GLY A 130 0.46 -8.67 -8.19
C GLY A 130 0.53 -7.45 -7.29
N THR A 131 -0.41 -7.39 -6.34
CA THR A 131 -0.65 -6.24 -5.45
C THR A 131 0.59 -5.91 -4.65
N ILE A 132 1.31 -6.92 -4.17
CA ILE A 132 2.61 -6.80 -3.56
C ILE A 132 3.59 -7.64 -4.40
N SER A 133 4.64 -7.02 -4.93
CA SER A 133 5.62 -7.73 -5.76
C SER A 133 7.03 -7.16 -5.62
N ASN A 134 8.04 -7.99 -5.80
CA ASN A 134 9.45 -7.54 -5.85
C ASN A 134 10.03 -7.49 -7.27
N TYR A 135 9.22 -7.69 -8.30
CA TYR A 135 9.64 -7.63 -9.70
C TYR A 135 10.81 -8.59 -10.03
N ALA A 136 10.93 -9.70 -9.31
CA ALA A 136 12.05 -10.64 -9.43
C ALA A 136 13.46 -10.03 -9.22
N ALA A 137 13.54 -8.83 -8.64
CA ALA A 137 14.81 -8.18 -8.32
C ALA A 137 15.45 -8.69 -7.02
N GLY A 138 14.83 -9.70 -6.39
CA GLY A 138 15.20 -10.17 -5.05
C GLY A 138 14.80 -9.19 -3.95
N VAL A 139 14.81 -9.69 -2.72
CA VAL A 139 14.67 -8.92 -1.49
C VAL A 139 15.66 -9.54 -0.49
N SER A 140 16.25 -8.73 0.38
CA SER A 140 16.99 -9.17 1.57
C SER A 140 16.27 -8.72 2.83
N GLY A 141 16.51 -9.37 3.97
CA GLY A 141 15.78 -9.10 5.21
C GLY A 141 14.43 -9.80 5.26
N ASP A 142 13.68 -9.55 6.34
CA ASP A 142 12.38 -10.15 6.58
C ASP A 142 11.25 -9.32 5.95
N ILE A 143 10.32 -10.01 5.29
CA ILE A 143 9.07 -9.41 4.81
C ILE A 143 7.96 -9.84 5.77
N SER A 144 7.56 -8.94 6.66
CA SER A 144 6.47 -9.16 7.61
C SER A 144 5.18 -8.54 7.08
N ILE A 145 4.17 -9.37 6.83
CA ILE A 145 2.83 -8.92 6.43
C ILE A 145 1.83 -9.36 7.50
N ILE A 146 1.36 -8.40 8.27
CA ILE A 146 0.35 -8.60 9.31
C ILE A 146 -0.96 -8.06 8.77
N ASN A 147 -1.85 -8.96 8.38
CA ASN A 147 -3.10 -8.61 7.71
C ASN A 147 -4.32 -9.07 8.52
N SER A 148 -5.11 -8.10 8.98
CA SER A 148 -6.50 -8.32 9.44
C SER A 148 -7.54 -7.72 8.50
N GLY A 149 -7.11 -7.00 7.45
CA GLY A 149 -7.93 -6.44 6.39
C GLY A 149 -7.97 -7.28 5.12
N THR A 150 -8.08 -6.63 3.97
CA THR A 150 -8.11 -7.27 2.64
C THR A 150 -6.88 -6.89 1.82
N ILE A 151 -6.22 -7.88 1.22
CA ILE A 151 -5.26 -7.68 0.12
C ILE A 151 -5.85 -8.40 -1.10
N LYS A 152 -6.10 -7.67 -2.19
CA LYS A 152 -6.72 -8.23 -3.39
C LYS A 152 -6.11 -7.68 -4.66
N GLY A 153 -5.76 -8.55 -5.58
CA GLY A 153 -5.41 -8.18 -6.95
C GLY A 153 -6.46 -8.74 -7.87
N ALA A 154 -6.84 -8.02 -8.93
CA ALA A 154 -7.62 -8.65 -9.99
C ALA A 154 -6.82 -9.75 -10.70
N GLY A 155 -5.48 -9.78 -10.52
CA GLY A 155 -4.60 -10.87 -10.96
C GLY A 155 -4.70 -11.14 -12.46
N GLY A 156 -5.17 -10.14 -13.21
CA GLY A 156 -5.63 -10.33 -14.56
C GLY A 156 -4.47 -10.56 -15.51
N ILE A 157 -4.39 -11.77 -16.06
CA ILE A 157 -3.75 -12.05 -17.35
C ILE A 157 -4.60 -11.43 -18.50
N ALA A 158 -5.72 -10.76 -18.19
CA ALA A 158 -6.71 -10.30 -19.13
C ALA A 158 -6.12 -9.29 -20.12
N GLY A 159 -5.72 -9.78 -21.30
CA GLY A 159 -5.32 -8.99 -22.46
C GLY A 159 -3.82 -8.77 -22.63
N SER A 160 -2.95 -9.30 -21.76
CA SER A 160 -1.51 -9.13 -21.96
C SER A 160 -0.82 -10.39 -22.47
N THR A 161 -0.45 -10.37 -23.75
CA THR A 161 0.46 -11.34 -24.37
C THR A 161 1.94 -10.98 -24.18
N ASN A 162 2.23 -9.85 -23.53
CA ASN A 162 3.59 -9.27 -23.41
C ASN A 162 4.03 -9.00 -21.96
N HIS A 163 3.15 -9.19 -20.95
CA HIS A 163 3.53 -9.03 -19.55
C HIS A 163 4.15 -10.31 -19.01
N ASN A 164 5.22 -10.14 -18.23
CA ASN A 164 5.96 -11.24 -17.65
C ASN A 164 5.02 -12.02 -16.71
N SER A 165 4.74 -13.29 -17.02
CA SER A 165 3.86 -14.19 -16.23
C SER A 165 4.29 -14.35 -14.75
N ARG A 166 5.46 -13.83 -14.41
CA ARG A 166 6.12 -13.78 -13.11
C ARG A 166 5.45 -12.85 -12.09
N TRP A 167 4.49 -12.02 -12.50
CA TRP A 167 3.81 -11.05 -11.62
C TRP A 167 2.33 -11.38 -11.43
N VAL A 168 1.96 -12.63 -11.66
CA VAL A 168 0.61 -13.15 -11.48
C VAL A 168 0.44 -13.62 -10.04
N GLY A 169 -0.68 -13.26 -9.41
CA GLY A 169 -0.99 -13.56 -8.01
C GLY A 169 -0.97 -12.32 -7.12
N VAL A 170 -1.80 -12.31 -6.07
CA VAL A 170 -2.00 -11.12 -5.20
C VAL A 170 -0.69 -10.69 -4.51
N ILE A 171 0.14 -11.66 -4.12
CA ILE A 171 1.48 -11.44 -3.57
C ILE A 171 2.46 -12.27 -4.41
N ALA A 172 3.37 -11.61 -5.12
CA ALA A 172 4.30 -12.23 -6.06
C ALA A 172 5.75 -11.85 -5.70
N LEU A 173 6.36 -12.65 -4.82
CA LEU A 173 7.73 -12.47 -4.33
C LEU A 173 8.62 -13.57 -4.91
N GLU A 174 9.58 -13.20 -5.76
CA GLU A 174 10.47 -14.14 -6.45
C GLU A 174 11.95 -13.86 -6.18
N GLY A 175 12.81 -14.88 -6.17
CA GLY A 175 14.26 -14.67 -6.06
C GLY A 175 14.69 -14.11 -4.69
N CYS A 176 13.93 -14.40 -3.63
CA CYS A 176 14.38 -14.15 -2.26
C CYS A 176 15.72 -14.86 -2.03
N THR A 177 16.70 -14.12 -1.49
CA THR A 177 17.99 -14.72 -1.13
C THR A 177 17.82 -15.64 0.06
N SER A 178 18.71 -16.62 0.24
CA SER A 178 18.62 -17.63 1.31
C SER A 178 18.62 -17.09 2.75
N SER A 179 18.82 -15.78 2.93
CA SER A 179 18.73 -15.10 4.23
C SER A 179 17.38 -14.44 4.51
N SER A 180 16.48 -14.36 3.52
CA SER A 180 15.14 -13.80 3.69
C SER A 180 14.15 -14.90 4.04
N ALA A 181 13.74 -14.97 5.30
CA ALA A 181 12.61 -15.81 5.68
C ALA A 181 11.33 -15.05 5.28
N ILE A 182 10.58 -15.58 4.31
CA ILE A 182 9.21 -15.09 4.09
C ILE A 182 8.35 -15.66 5.22
N VAL A 183 8.20 -14.89 6.30
CA VAL A 183 7.23 -15.22 7.36
C VAL A 183 5.90 -14.59 6.97
N VAL A 184 5.11 -15.28 6.14
CA VAL A 184 3.70 -14.93 5.95
C VAL A 184 2.92 -15.39 7.17
N LEU A 185 2.89 -14.56 8.21
CA LEU A 185 2.11 -14.83 9.40
C LEU A 185 0.63 -14.49 9.14
N ILE A 186 -0.10 -15.41 8.51
CA ILE A 186 -1.57 -15.32 8.43
C ILE A 186 -2.12 -15.61 9.83
N LEU A 187 -2.32 -14.57 10.63
CA LEU A 187 -2.91 -14.68 11.95
C LEU A 187 -4.43 -14.96 11.84
N ILE A 188 -4.83 -16.21 11.57
CA ILE A 188 -6.23 -16.68 11.67
C ILE A 188 -6.62 -16.91 13.15
N LEU A 189 -6.05 -16.16 14.10
CA LEU A 189 -6.03 -16.56 15.52
C LEU A 189 -6.97 -15.79 16.45
N LEU A 190 -7.80 -14.85 15.99
CA LEU A 190 -8.75 -14.17 16.89
C LEU A 190 -10.20 -14.67 16.79
N THR A 191 -10.65 -15.10 15.61
CA THR A 191 -12.02 -15.61 15.45
C THR A 191 -12.16 -17.07 15.90
N LEU A 192 -11.16 -17.93 15.69
CA LEU A 192 -11.22 -19.32 16.16
C LEU A 192 -11.13 -19.43 17.70
N LEU A 193 -10.32 -18.61 18.37
CA LEU A 193 -10.23 -18.65 19.83
C LEU A 193 -11.50 -18.10 20.51
N GLN A 194 -12.09 -17.02 19.97
CA GLN A 194 -13.39 -16.52 20.44
C GLN A 194 -14.54 -17.49 20.16
N THR A 195 -14.48 -18.23 19.04
CA THR A 195 -15.50 -19.23 18.70
C THR A 195 -15.35 -20.48 19.58
N GLN A 196 -14.14 -20.93 19.87
CA GLN A 196 -13.88 -22.04 20.81
C GLN A 196 -14.23 -21.66 22.26
N GLU A 197 -13.97 -20.43 22.71
CA GLU A 197 -14.44 -19.95 24.01
C GLU A 197 -15.96 -19.79 24.08
N ARG A 198 -16.63 -19.37 23.00
CA ARG A 198 -18.10 -19.33 22.95
C ARG A 198 -18.72 -20.72 22.99
N LEU A 199 -18.14 -21.66 22.25
CA LEU A 199 -18.61 -23.05 22.20
C LEU A 199 -18.37 -23.78 23.53
N SER A 200 -17.23 -23.57 24.19
CA SER A 200 -16.95 -24.16 25.50
C SER A 200 -17.85 -23.59 26.60
N LYS A 201 -18.15 -22.28 26.57
CA LYS A 201 -19.12 -21.65 27.48
C LYS A 201 -20.56 -22.09 27.23
N GLN A 202 -20.96 -22.34 25.98
CA GLN A 202 -22.30 -22.88 25.67
C GLN A 202 -22.46 -24.34 26.09
N HIS A 203 -21.42 -25.17 25.98
CA HIS A 203 -21.46 -26.58 26.40
C HIS A 203 -21.54 -26.76 27.93
N MET A 204 -21.08 -25.79 28.72
CA MET A 204 -21.20 -25.81 30.18
C MET A 204 -22.60 -25.40 30.70
N VAL A 205 -23.44 -24.78 29.87
CA VAL A 205 -24.79 -24.31 30.28
C VAL A 205 -25.88 -25.35 29.96
N THR A 206 -25.56 -26.42 29.22
CA THR A 206 -26.53 -27.43 28.75
C THR A 206 -26.30 -28.85 29.30
N MET A 207 -25.46 -29.04 30.32
CA MET A 207 -25.38 -30.32 31.03
C MET A 207 -26.43 -30.37 32.15
N PRO A 208 -27.41 -31.31 32.11
CA PRO A 208 -28.34 -31.57 33.21
C PRO A 208 -27.68 -32.28 34.40
#